data_AF-A0A936DJV2-F1
#
_entry.id   AF-A0A936DJV2-F1
#
_cell.length_a   1.000
_cell.length_b   1.000
_cell.length_c   1.000
_cell.angle_alpha   90.00
_cell.angle_beta   90.00
_cell.angle_gamma   90.00
#
_symmetry.space_group_name_H-M   'P 1'
#
loop_
_entity.id
_entity.type
_entity.pdbx_description
1 polymer ?
#
loop_
_entity_poly.entity_id
_entity_poly.type
_entity_poly.pdbx_seq_one_letter_code
_entity_poly.pdbx_strand_id
1 'polypeptide(L)'
;MNRWTLLILGLAVLAIWGGLRSGNPLNTALPFGTTDLSTVQAELEKLEPTDRQRVEAYVQRTNGDYLPAGMGDPDDPVDAKTFAQAIERQKQHEERMKVGDAEARARQAERDVRFKPLRDALGVAMVKREMLTHAEIYGYGTDMTPQAVTTFRLTNRSNETIVAFDVKIDVRELDYPPTEFGILVDCWLEEQRRLAPGDTFDVRCGRQRALTTVKDAEFLTWPTSDMDLRWEPKRIRFEGGRELVFRD
;
A
#
# COMPACT_ATOMS: atom_id res chain seq x y z
N MET A 1 -53.27 -16.31 -43.42
CA MET A 1 -51.82 -16.20 -43.20
C MET A 1 -51.22 -17.59 -43.31
N ASN A 2 -50.28 -17.83 -44.23
CA ASN A 2 -49.80 -19.17 -44.53
C ASN A 2 -48.87 -19.67 -43.40
N ARG A 3 -48.92 -20.96 -43.03
CA ARG A 3 -48.13 -21.52 -41.91
C ARG A 3 -46.62 -21.31 -42.10
N TRP A 4 -46.19 -21.21 -43.35
CA TRP A 4 -44.82 -20.88 -43.74
C TRP A 4 -44.41 -19.44 -43.40
N THR A 5 -45.32 -18.47 -43.51
CA THR A 5 -45.04 -17.06 -43.22
C THR A 5 -44.80 -16.85 -41.72
N LEU A 6 -45.54 -17.57 -40.87
CA LEU A 6 -45.37 -17.55 -39.41
C LEU A 6 -44.06 -18.20 -38.95
N LEU A 7 -43.62 -19.29 -39.60
CA LEU A 7 -42.34 -19.96 -39.31
C LEU A 7 -41.14 -19.09 -39.67
N ILE A 8 -41.18 -18.41 -40.83
CA ILE A 8 -40.09 -17.52 -41.26
C ILE A 8 -40.01 -16.29 -40.35
N LEU A 9 -41.14 -15.71 -39.95
CA LEU A 9 -41.19 -14.62 -38.97
C LEU A 9 -40.66 -15.05 -37.60
N GLY A 10 -41.01 -16.25 -37.13
CA GLY A 10 -40.48 -16.80 -35.88
C GLY A 10 -38.96 -17.00 -35.90
N LEU A 11 -38.41 -17.52 -37.00
CA LEU A 11 -36.96 -17.69 -37.18
C LEU A 11 -36.22 -16.35 -37.31
N ALA A 12 -36.80 -15.37 -37.99
CA ALA A 12 -36.23 -14.03 -38.10
C ALA A 12 -36.18 -13.31 -36.75
N VAL A 13 -37.24 -13.41 -35.94
CA VAL A 13 -37.27 -12.85 -34.57
C VAL A 13 -36.24 -13.55 -33.69
N LEU A 14 -36.10 -14.88 -33.78
CA LEU A 14 -35.07 -15.63 -33.04
C LEU A 14 -33.65 -15.27 -33.48
N ALA A 15 -33.40 -15.03 -34.77
CA ALA A 15 -32.10 -14.61 -35.29
C ALA A 15 -31.74 -13.18 -34.87
N ILE A 16 -32.71 -12.26 -34.90
CA ILE A 16 -32.53 -10.87 -34.43
C ILE A 16 -32.31 -10.84 -32.91
N TRP A 17 -33.08 -11.64 -32.15
CA TRP A 17 -32.91 -11.74 -30.70
C TRP A 17 -31.59 -12.43 -30.32
N GLY A 18 -31.15 -13.44 -31.08
CA GLY A 18 -29.84 -14.07 -30.95
C GLY A 18 -28.69 -13.10 -31.25
N GLY A 19 -28.80 -12.30 -32.32
CA GLY A 19 -27.80 -11.30 -32.71
C GLY A 19 -27.71 -10.10 -31.75
N LEU A 20 -28.84 -9.65 -31.19
CA LEU A 20 -28.87 -8.60 -30.17
C LEU A 20 -28.29 -9.09 -28.83
N ARG A 21 -28.44 -10.38 -28.50
CA ARG A 21 -27.87 -10.96 -27.29
C ARG A 21 -26.38 -11.31 -27.44
N SER A 22 -25.91 -11.59 -28.65
CA SER A 22 -24.49 -11.80 -28.96
C SER A 22 -23.68 -10.50 -29.15
N GLY A 23 -24.34 -9.34 -29.18
CA GLY A 23 -23.69 -8.05 -29.45
C GLY A 23 -23.33 -7.21 -28.21
N ASN A 24 -23.78 -7.60 -27.01
CA ASN A 24 -23.49 -6.85 -25.79
C ASN A 24 -22.21 -7.40 -25.12
N PRO A 25 -21.08 -6.67 -25.15
CA PRO A 25 -19.83 -7.14 -24.57
C PRO A 25 -19.92 -7.37 -23.05
N LEU A 26 -20.88 -6.76 -22.36
CA LEU A 26 -21.08 -6.94 -20.91
C LEU A 26 -21.45 -8.38 -20.52
N ASN A 27 -22.01 -9.16 -21.44
CA ASN A 27 -22.36 -10.56 -21.19
C ASN A 27 -21.21 -11.54 -21.45
N THR A 28 -20.07 -11.06 -21.97
CA THR A 28 -18.90 -11.89 -22.24
C THR A 28 -18.40 -12.52 -20.96
N ALA A 29 -18.16 -13.84 -21.00
CA ALA A 29 -17.65 -14.60 -19.88
C ALA A 29 -16.16 -14.31 -19.65
N LEU A 30 -15.74 -14.25 -18.39
CA LEU A 30 -14.33 -14.14 -18.03
C LEU A 30 -13.61 -15.49 -18.24
N PRO A 31 -12.38 -15.48 -18.76
CA PRO A 31 -11.55 -16.68 -18.78
C PRO A 31 -11.20 -17.06 -17.34
N PHE A 32 -11.50 -18.29 -16.95
CA PHE A 32 -11.30 -18.79 -15.59
C PHE A 32 -9.86 -19.27 -15.36
N GLY A 33 -9.30 -18.95 -14.19
CA GLY A 33 -8.01 -19.46 -13.72
C GLY A 33 -6.81 -18.86 -14.45
N THR A 34 -7.00 -17.72 -15.13
CA THR A 34 -5.94 -17.02 -15.85
C THR A 34 -6.16 -15.52 -15.83
N THR A 35 -5.06 -14.77 -15.75
CA THR A 35 -5.06 -13.32 -15.95
C THR A 35 -4.95 -12.91 -17.42
N ASP A 36 -4.75 -13.88 -18.33
CA ASP A 36 -4.68 -13.63 -19.77
C ASP A 36 -6.07 -13.42 -20.39
N LEU A 37 -6.33 -12.19 -20.83
CA LEU A 37 -7.58 -11.78 -21.48
C LEU A 37 -7.53 -11.86 -23.01
N SER A 38 -6.45 -12.39 -23.60
CA SER A 38 -6.28 -12.48 -25.06
C SER A 38 -7.46 -13.16 -25.76
N THR A 39 -8.06 -14.17 -25.11
CA THR A 39 -9.21 -14.93 -25.63
C THR A 39 -10.50 -14.12 -25.73
N VAL A 40 -10.63 -13.02 -24.98
CA VAL A 40 -11.82 -12.16 -24.92
C VAL A 40 -11.52 -10.71 -25.34
N GLN A 41 -10.32 -10.45 -25.87
CA GLN A 41 -9.81 -9.12 -26.21
C GLN A 41 -10.75 -8.34 -27.14
N ALA A 42 -11.31 -9.00 -28.16
CA ALA A 42 -12.21 -8.35 -29.12
C ALA A 42 -13.50 -7.82 -28.47
N GLU A 43 -14.00 -8.47 -27.42
CA GLU A 43 -15.16 -7.98 -26.66
C GLU A 43 -14.77 -6.92 -25.64
N LEU A 44 -13.57 -7.06 -25.05
CA LEU A 44 -13.01 -6.09 -24.11
C LEU A 44 -12.77 -4.73 -24.78
N GLU A 45 -12.37 -4.73 -26.05
CA GLU A 45 -12.18 -3.53 -26.87
C GLU A 45 -13.48 -2.78 -27.21
N LYS A 46 -14.63 -3.45 -27.13
CA LYS A 46 -15.96 -2.83 -27.33
C LYS A 46 -16.48 -2.12 -26.08
N LEU A 47 -15.88 -2.37 -24.91
CA LEU A 47 -16.23 -1.65 -23.68
C LEU A 47 -15.67 -0.23 -23.72
N GLU A 48 -16.38 0.67 -23.03
CA GLU A 48 -15.85 1.99 -22.69
C GLU A 48 -14.51 1.86 -21.94
N PRO A 49 -13.54 2.77 -22.17
CA PRO A 49 -12.20 2.66 -21.61
C PRO A 49 -12.15 2.46 -20.08
N THR A 50 -13.05 3.12 -19.35
CA THR A 50 -13.14 2.99 -17.88
C THR A 50 -13.65 1.61 -17.44
N ASP A 51 -14.59 1.04 -18.19
CA ASP A 51 -15.14 -0.28 -17.87
C ASP A 51 -14.18 -1.39 -18.26
N ARG A 52 -13.43 -1.22 -19.35
CA ARG A 52 -12.29 -2.09 -19.70
C ARG A 52 -11.26 -2.15 -18.58
N GLN A 53 -10.79 -1.00 -18.10
CA GLN A 53 -9.83 -0.93 -16.99
C GLN A 53 -10.34 -1.64 -15.74
N ARG A 54 -11.65 -1.56 -15.46
CA ARG A 54 -12.26 -2.25 -14.31
C ARG A 54 -12.27 -3.76 -14.45
N VAL A 55 -12.53 -4.28 -15.66
CA VAL A 55 -12.44 -5.72 -15.93
C VAL A 55 -11.00 -6.20 -15.73
N GLU A 56 -10.03 -5.48 -16.30
CA GLU A 56 -8.60 -5.80 -16.16
C GLU A 56 -8.15 -5.77 -14.70
N ALA A 57 -8.51 -4.72 -13.96
CA ALA A 57 -8.16 -4.57 -12.54
C ALA A 57 -8.82 -5.65 -11.66
N TYR A 58 -10.07 -6.03 -11.94
CA TYR A 58 -10.73 -7.12 -11.23
C TYR A 58 -9.98 -8.44 -11.43
N VAL A 59 -9.67 -8.79 -12.69
CA VAL A 59 -8.97 -10.03 -13.04
C VAL A 59 -7.58 -10.08 -12.43
N GLN A 60 -6.86 -8.95 -12.40
CA GLN A 60 -5.56 -8.87 -11.73
C GLN A 60 -5.71 -9.06 -10.21
N ARG A 61 -6.69 -8.40 -9.57
CA ARG A 61 -6.94 -8.52 -8.12
C ARG A 61 -7.28 -9.95 -7.72
N THR A 62 -8.07 -10.65 -8.53
CA THR A 62 -8.52 -12.01 -8.24
C THR A 62 -7.62 -13.09 -8.83
N ASN A 63 -6.51 -12.69 -9.48
CA ASN A 63 -5.61 -13.57 -10.22
C ASN A 63 -6.32 -14.44 -11.28
N GLY A 64 -7.41 -13.91 -11.87
CA GLY A 64 -8.24 -14.63 -12.84
C GLY A 64 -9.10 -15.74 -12.25
N ASP A 65 -9.07 -15.93 -10.93
CA ASP A 65 -9.88 -16.92 -10.25
C ASP A 65 -11.25 -16.32 -9.88
N TYR A 66 -12.25 -17.18 -9.80
CA TYR A 66 -13.52 -16.87 -9.17
C TYR A 66 -13.96 -18.05 -8.31
N LEU A 67 -14.28 -17.78 -7.05
CA LEU A 67 -14.72 -18.77 -6.09
C LEU A 67 -16.23 -19.05 -6.27
N PRO A 68 -16.69 -20.27 -5.94
CA PRO A 68 -18.12 -20.52 -5.79
C PRO A 68 -18.75 -19.50 -4.83
N ALA A 69 -19.99 -19.11 -5.10
CA ALA A 69 -20.72 -18.16 -4.26
C ALA A 69 -20.73 -18.63 -2.80
N GLY A 70 -20.32 -17.74 -1.89
CA GLY A 70 -20.23 -18.02 -0.45
C GLY A 70 -18.91 -18.63 0.03
N MET A 71 -17.95 -18.92 -0.85
CA MET A 71 -16.58 -19.30 -0.45
C MET A 71 -15.58 -18.13 -0.43
N GLY A 72 -15.94 -16.99 -1.02
CA GLY A 72 -15.15 -15.75 -0.92
C GLY A 72 -15.47 -14.96 0.35
N ASP A 73 -14.70 -13.89 0.57
CA ASP A 73 -15.04 -12.89 1.57
C ASP A 73 -16.46 -12.35 1.31
N PRO A 74 -17.40 -12.41 2.27
CA PRO A 74 -18.76 -11.87 2.10
C PRO A 74 -18.76 -10.40 1.71
N ASP A 75 -17.76 -9.65 2.17
CA ASP A 75 -17.62 -8.22 1.95
C ASP A 75 -16.82 -7.90 0.68
N ASP A 76 -16.05 -8.85 0.13
CA ASP A 76 -15.39 -8.75 -1.18
C ASP A 76 -15.52 -10.06 -2.00
N PRO A 77 -16.72 -10.37 -2.52
CA PRO A 77 -16.95 -11.62 -3.22
C PRO A 77 -16.20 -11.66 -4.54
N VAL A 78 -15.40 -12.72 -4.70
CA VAL A 78 -14.63 -13.04 -5.91
C VAL A 78 -15.44 -14.02 -6.76
N ASP A 79 -16.62 -13.61 -7.21
CA ASP A 79 -17.63 -14.50 -7.83
C ASP A 79 -18.03 -14.12 -9.27
N ALA A 80 -17.41 -13.09 -9.84
CA ALA A 80 -17.79 -12.58 -11.16
C ALA A 80 -17.43 -13.57 -12.28
N LYS A 81 -18.42 -13.86 -13.13
CA LYS A 81 -18.28 -14.75 -14.30
C LYS A 81 -18.32 -14.00 -15.62
N THR A 82 -18.76 -12.74 -15.63
CA THR A 82 -18.89 -11.92 -16.85
C THR A 82 -18.29 -10.53 -16.67
N PHE A 83 -18.08 -9.82 -17.77
CA PHE A 83 -17.64 -8.42 -17.73
C PHE A 83 -18.57 -7.53 -16.92
N ALA A 84 -19.90 -7.65 -17.08
CA ALA A 84 -20.87 -6.90 -16.29
C ALA A 84 -20.65 -7.09 -14.77
N GLN A 85 -20.48 -8.34 -14.36
CA GLN A 85 -20.29 -8.68 -12.95
C GLN A 85 -18.94 -8.17 -12.44
N ALA A 86 -17.88 -8.33 -13.24
CA ALA A 86 -16.53 -7.87 -12.88
C ALA A 86 -16.49 -6.36 -12.68
N ILE A 87 -17.11 -5.59 -13.59
CA ILE A 87 -17.22 -4.14 -13.49
C ILE A 87 -17.95 -3.74 -12.20
N GLU A 88 -19.08 -4.39 -11.92
CA GLU A 88 -19.87 -4.09 -10.71
C GLU A 88 -19.10 -4.43 -9.42
N ARG A 89 -18.44 -5.59 -9.37
CA ARG A 89 -17.58 -5.96 -8.22
C ARG A 89 -16.40 -5.01 -8.06
N GLN A 90 -15.81 -4.57 -9.16
CA GLN A 90 -14.72 -3.60 -9.12
C GLN A 90 -15.18 -2.24 -8.61
N LYS A 91 -16.36 -1.74 -9.04
CA LYS A 91 -16.95 -0.51 -8.51
C LYS A 91 -17.18 -0.59 -7.01
N GLN A 92 -17.79 -1.68 -6.54
CA GLN A 92 -18.02 -1.90 -5.11
C GLN A 92 -16.71 -1.91 -4.31
N HIS A 93 -15.68 -2.58 -4.82
CA HIS A 93 -14.36 -2.56 -4.22
C HIS A 93 -13.74 -1.16 -4.21
N GLU A 94 -13.78 -0.42 -5.32
CA GLU A 94 -13.30 0.97 -5.39
C GLU A 94 -13.97 1.87 -4.35
N GLU A 95 -15.29 1.73 -4.16
CA GLU A 95 -16.04 2.49 -3.17
C GLU A 95 -15.64 2.12 -1.74
N ARG A 96 -15.53 0.81 -1.44
CA ARG A 96 -15.04 0.35 -0.13
C ARG A 96 -13.63 0.83 0.17
N MET A 97 -12.72 0.76 -0.80
CA MET A 97 -11.35 1.25 -0.64
C MET A 97 -11.34 2.76 -0.36
N LYS A 98 -12.16 3.55 -1.04
CA LYS A 98 -12.29 5.00 -0.74
C LYS A 98 -12.74 5.26 0.69
N VAL A 99 -13.71 4.50 1.19
CA VAL A 99 -14.18 4.61 2.58
C VAL A 99 -13.08 4.19 3.55
N GLY A 100 -12.45 3.04 3.34
CA GLY A 100 -11.34 2.54 4.15
C GLY A 100 -10.15 3.51 4.19
N ASP A 101 -9.79 4.10 3.05
CA ASP A 101 -8.73 5.12 2.95
C ASP A 101 -9.11 6.41 3.67
N ALA A 102 -10.38 6.83 3.60
CA ALA A 102 -10.87 7.99 4.34
C ALA A 102 -10.81 7.75 5.85
N GLU A 103 -11.25 6.59 6.32
CA GLU A 103 -11.17 6.20 7.73
C GLU A 103 -9.72 6.06 8.21
N ALA A 104 -8.85 5.43 7.41
CA ALA A 104 -7.44 5.29 7.71
C ALA A 104 -6.76 6.67 7.83
N ARG A 105 -7.07 7.59 6.90
CA ARG A 105 -6.60 8.99 6.98
C ARG A 105 -7.12 9.72 8.20
N ALA A 106 -8.40 9.53 8.56
CA ALA A 106 -8.97 10.11 9.77
C ALA A 106 -8.26 9.60 11.04
N ARG A 107 -8.09 8.28 11.16
CA ARG A 107 -7.33 7.66 12.26
C ARG A 107 -5.90 8.18 12.32
N GLN A 108 -5.23 8.32 11.17
CA GLN A 108 -3.86 8.84 11.13
C GLN A 108 -3.80 10.31 11.57
N ALA A 109 -4.75 11.15 11.14
CA ALA A 109 -4.82 12.54 11.55
C ALA A 109 -5.05 12.68 13.07
N GLU A 110 -5.93 11.87 13.65
CA GLU A 110 -6.14 11.81 15.11
C GLU A 110 -4.86 11.42 15.85
N ARG A 111 -4.14 10.41 15.34
CA ARG A 111 -2.84 10.01 15.91
C ARG A 111 -1.80 11.11 15.80
N ASP A 112 -1.74 11.82 14.68
CA ASP A 112 -0.79 12.91 14.47
C ASP A 112 -1.00 14.07 15.46
N VAL A 113 -2.26 14.39 15.79
CA VAL A 113 -2.60 15.35 16.86
C VAL A 113 -2.07 14.86 18.21
N ARG A 114 -2.23 13.57 18.51
CA ARG A 114 -1.79 12.95 19.77
C ARG A 114 -0.28 12.79 19.87
N PHE A 115 0.41 12.61 18.75
CA PHE A 115 1.87 12.62 18.69
C PHE A 115 2.45 14.02 18.86
N LYS A 116 1.67 15.08 18.57
CA LYS A 116 2.18 16.45 18.54
C LYS A 116 3.01 16.83 19.77
N PRO A 117 2.59 16.59 21.03
CA PRO A 117 3.40 16.97 22.19
C PRO A 117 4.77 16.28 22.24
N LEU A 118 4.83 15.02 21.79
CA LEU A 118 6.09 14.28 21.70
C LEU A 118 6.95 14.78 20.52
N ARG A 119 6.32 15.11 19.39
CA ARG A 119 6.99 15.68 18.20
C ARG A 119 7.48 17.12 18.38
N ASP A 120 6.85 17.87 19.28
CA ASP A 120 7.33 19.18 19.69
C ASP A 120 8.58 19.05 20.59
N ALA A 121 8.71 17.97 21.35
CA ALA A 121 9.85 17.73 22.24
C ALA A 121 11.07 17.09 21.55
N LEU A 122 10.85 16.21 20.58
CA LEU A 122 11.90 15.48 19.86
C LEU A 122 11.74 15.74 18.35
N GLY A 123 12.82 16.07 17.65
CA GLY A 123 12.85 16.13 16.19
C GLY A 123 13.55 14.92 15.61
N VAL A 124 13.12 14.46 14.44
CA VAL A 124 13.81 13.43 13.65
C VAL A 124 14.04 13.97 12.24
N ALA A 125 15.26 13.80 11.73
CA ALA A 125 15.61 14.14 10.35
C ALA A 125 16.48 13.04 9.74
N MET A 126 16.23 12.69 8.49
CA MET A 126 17.14 11.84 7.71
C MET A 126 18.34 12.67 7.26
N VAL A 127 19.55 12.23 7.60
CA VAL A 127 20.79 12.99 7.35
C VAL A 127 21.61 12.39 6.21
N LYS A 128 21.72 11.06 6.18
CA LYS A 128 22.61 10.38 5.25
C LYS A 128 22.09 8.98 4.92
N ARG A 129 22.37 8.53 3.70
CA ARG A 129 22.19 7.14 3.26
C ARG A 129 23.51 6.66 2.67
N GLU A 130 23.96 5.47 3.06
CA GLU A 130 25.25 4.91 2.62
C GLU A 130 25.27 3.37 2.71
N MET A 131 26.26 2.74 2.06
CA MET A 131 26.54 1.32 2.27
C MET A 131 27.49 1.18 3.45
N LEU A 132 27.11 0.39 4.46
CA LEU A 132 27.99 0.04 5.59
C LEU A 132 27.96 -1.47 5.83
N THR A 133 29.08 -1.99 6.28
CA THR A 133 29.20 -3.35 6.82
C THR A 133 28.60 -3.46 8.21
N HIS A 134 28.32 -4.68 8.67
CA HIS A 134 27.80 -4.90 10.02
C HIS A 134 28.73 -4.32 11.11
N ALA A 135 30.05 -4.48 10.91
CA ALA A 135 31.07 -3.94 11.79
C ALA A 135 31.05 -2.40 11.86
N GLU A 136 30.82 -1.71 10.75
CA GLU A 136 30.71 -0.25 10.72
C GLU A 136 29.42 0.29 11.35
N ILE A 137 28.34 -0.52 11.36
CA ILE A 137 27.06 -0.15 11.96
C ILE A 137 27.08 -0.35 13.47
N TYR A 138 27.48 -1.54 13.92
CA TYR A 138 27.33 -1.96 15.32
C TYR A 138 28.65 -2.04 16.11
N GLY A 139 29.80 -1.88 15.44
CA GLY A 139 31.11 -1.98 16.07
C GLY A 139 31.58 -3.40 16.35
N TYR A 140 30.86 -4.41 15.85
CA TYR A 140 31.21 -5.83 15.97
C TYR A 140 30.71 -6.63 14.76
N GLY A 141 31.15 -7.89 14.64
CA GLY A 141 30.76 -8.81 13.58
C GLY A 141 31.82 -8.92 12.48
N THR A 142 31.79 -10.05 11.76
CA THR A 142 32.74 -10.37 10.68
C THR A 142 32.09 -10.34 9.29
N ASP A 143 30.80 -10.01 9.22
CA ASP A 143 30.11 -9.88 7.93
C ASP A 143 30.57 -8.60 7.23
N MET A 144 31.32 -8.81 6.16
CA MET A 144 31.86 -7.76 5.31
C MET A 144 30.88 -7.37 4.20
N THR A 145 29.71 -8.00 4.12
CA THR A 145 28.69 -7.68 3.12
C THR A 145 28.09 -6.32 3.45
N PRO A 146 28.30 -5.29 2.60
CA PRO A 146 27.71 -4.00 2.85
C PRO A 146 26.19 -4.06 2.64
N GLN A 147 25.46 -3.31 3.46
CA GLN A 147 24.03 -3.09 3.30
C GLN A 147 23.73 -1.59 3.29
N ALA A 148 22.64 -1.21 2.65
CA ALA A 148 22.17 0.16 2.72
C ALA A 148 21.75 0.50 4.16
N VAL A 149 22.20 1.66 4.63
CA VAL A 149 21.93 2.19 5.97
C VAL A 149 21.47 3.63 5.83
N THR A 150 20.48 3.99 6.63
CA THR A 150 20.04 5.38 6.79
C THR A 150 20.44 5.88 8.16
N THR A 151 21.08 7.05 8.21
CA THR A 151 21.37 7.76 9.44
C THR A 151 20.28 8.78 9.70
N PHE A 152 19.64 8.67 10.86
CA PHE A 152 18.68 9.65 11.37
C PHE A 152 19.32 10.47 12.48
N ARG A 153 19.03 11.76 12.50
CA ARG A 153 19.39 12.67 13.58
C ARG A 153 18.16 12.97 14.41
N LEU A 154 18.25 12.60 15.68
CA LEU A 154 17.30 12.94 16.71
C LEU A 154 17.77 14.24 17.37
N THR A 155 16.88 15.19 17.61
CA THR A 155 17.21 16.50 18.21
C THR A 155 16.27 16.79 19.36
N ASN A 156 16.78 17.10 20.54
CA ASN A 156 15.94 17.61 21.62
C ASN A 156 15.50 19.03 21.27
N ARG A 157 14.20 19.20 20.98
CA ARG A 157 13.57 20.48 20.65
C ARG A 157 12.85 21.11 21.83
N SER A 158 12.76 20.39 22.95
CA SER A 158 12.18 20.91 24.18
C SER A 158 13.17 21.84 24.91
N ASN A 159 12.66 22.52 25.94
CA ASN A 159 13.45 23.32 26.88
C ASN A 159 13.94 22.50 28.10
N GLU A 160 13.71 21.19 28.14
CA GLU A 160 14.09 20.30 29.23
C GLU A 160 15.06 19.21 28.75
N THR A 161 15.95 18.76 29.63
CA THR A 161 16.84 17.62 29.32
C THR A 161 16.03 16.34 29.17
N ILE A 162 16.14 15.65 28.04
CA ILE A 162 15.62 14.29 27.83
C ILE A 162 16.63 13.29 28.38
N VAL A 163 16.17 12.25 29.07
CA VAL A 163 17.01 11.19 29.64
C VAL A 163 16.68 9.79 29.12
N ALA A 164 15.53 9.61 28.48
CA ALA A 164 15.18 8.43 27.72
C ALA A 164 14.11 8.72 26.68
N PHE A 165 14.10 7.98 25.58
CA PHE A 165 13.05 8.07 24.57
C PHE A 165 12.88 6.75 23.80
N ASP A 166 11.65 6.52 23.35
CA ASP A 166 11.28 5.40 22.48
C ASP A 166 10.66 5.96 21.20
N VAL A 167 11.17 5.53 20.05
CA VAL A 167 10.69 6.01 18.76
C VAL A 167 10.74 4.91 17.70
N LYS A 168 9.67 4.80 16.93
CA LYS A 168 9.65 4.07 15.66
C LYS A 168 9.94 5.04 14.52
N ILE A 169 10.82 4.67 13.60
CA ILE A 169 11.14 5.45 12.39
C ILE A 169 10.96 4.55 11.18
N ASP A 170 10.07 4.97 10.27
CA ASP A 170 9.79 4.31 9.02
C ASP A 170 10.09 5.27 7.85
N VAL A 171 10.79 4.79 6.84
CA VAL A 171 10.90 5.49 5.55
C VAL A 171 10.09 4.71 4.54
N ARG A 172 9.17 5.38 3.86
CA ARG A 172 8.32 4.78 2.84
C ARG A 172 8.52 5.45 1.49
N GLU A 173 8.24 4.70 0.44
CA GLU A 173 8.00 5.28 -0.88
C GLU A 173 6.69 6.08 -0.86
N LEU A 174 6.67 7.25 -1.49
CA LEU A 174 5.47 8.11 -1.55
C LEU A 174 4.38 7.49 -2.44
N ASP A 175 4.76 6.97 -3.61
CA ASP A 175 3.85 6.45 -4.63
C ASP A 175 4.09 4.94 -4.83
N TYR A 176 3.76 4.12 -3.83
CA TYR A 176 3.95 2.67 -3.91
C TYR A 176 2.70 1.94 -4.46
N PRO A 177 2.86 0.81 -5.18
CA PRO A 177 1.74 0.00 -5.61
C PRO A 177 0.95 -0.55 -4.40
N PRO A 178 -0.38 -0.61 -4.41
CA PRO A 178 -1.17 -1.12 -3.28
C PRO A 178 -0.85 -2.56 -2.86
N THR A 179 -0.22 -3.34 -3.75
CA THR A 179 0.24 -4.71 -3.51
C THR A 179 1.56 -4.79 -2.73
N GLU A 180 2.24 -3.67 -2.51
CA GLU A 180 3.48 -3.57 -1.74
C GLU A 180 3.25 -2.77 -0.45
N PHE A 181 4.08 -3.00 0.57
CA PHE A 181 3.99 -2.22 1.81
C PHE A 181 4.67 -0.84 1.69
N GLY A 182 5.50 -0.65 0.66
CA GLY A 182 6.25 0.58 0.41
C GLY A 182 7.29 0.91 1.48
N ILE A 183 7.59 0.01 2.42
CA ILE A 183 8.52 0.27 3.53
C ILE A 183 9.95 0.04 3.06
N LEU A 184 10.74 1.11 3.03
CA LEU A 184 12.14 1.09 2.64
C LEU A 184 13.05 0.87 3.86
N VAL A 185 12.74 1.50 4.99
CA VAL A 185 13.47 1.39 6.25
C VAL A 185 12.47 1.29 7.38
N ASP A 186 12.69 0.40 8.35
CA ASP A 186 11.94 0.32 9.62
C ASP A 186 12.96 0.14 10.75
N CYS A 187 12.84 0.98 11.77
CA CYS A 187 13.74 1.03 12.91
C CYS A 187 12.99 1.35 14.19
N TRP A 188 13.20 0.52 15.21
CA TRP A 188 12.73 0.79 16.57
C TRP A 188 13.91 1.15 17.47
N LEU A 189 13.79 2.26 18.19
CA LEU A 189 14.81 2.76 19.09
C LEU A 189 14.23 2.90 20.49
N GLU A 190 14.90 2.31 21.47
CA GLU A 190 14.66 2.51 22.89
C GLU A 190 16.00 2.89 23.53
N GLU A 191 16.15 4.15 23.89
CA GLU A 191 17.44 4.71 24.29
C GLU A 191 17.36 5.35 25.67
N GLN A 192 18.38 5.08 26.51
CA GLN A 192 18.59 5.75 27.80
C GLN A 192 19.74 6.74 27.67
N ARG A 193 19.49 7.84 26.96
CA ARG A 193 20.50 8.85 26.64
C ARG A 193 20.07 10.22 27.15
N ARG A 194 21.04 10.92 27.76
CA ARG A 194 20.89 12.33 28.14
C ARG A 194 21.09 13.22 26.92
N LEU A 195 20.08 14.03 26.60
CA LEU A 195 20.11 15.06 25.55
C LEU A 195 19.66 16.39 26.16
N ALA A 196 20.59 17.35 26.32
CA ALA A 196 20.24 18.70 26.73
C ALA A 196 19.42 19.41 25.64
N PRO A 197 18.73 20.53 25.95
CA PRO A 197 18.03 21.31 24.93
C PRO A 197 18.94 21.67 23.74
N GLY A 198 18.52 21.31 22.53
CA GLY A 198 19.29 21.50 21.30
C GLY A 198 20.30 20.40 20.97
N ASP A 199 20.58 19.47 21.90
CA ASP A 199 21.49 18.35 21.63
C ASP A 199 20.92 17.39 20.59
N THR A 200 21.84 16.72 19.90
CA THR A 200 21.52 15.78 18.84
C THR A 200 22.11 14.40 19.10
N PHE A 201 21.42 13.37 18.62
CA PHE A 201 21.89 12.00 18.60
C PHE A 201 21.68 11.40 17.20
N ASP A 202 22.75 10.90 16.61
CA ASP A 202 22.69 10.23 15.32
C ASP A 202 22.59 8.71 15.53
N VAL A 203 21.64 8.09 14.84
CA VAL A 203 21.38 6.66 14.86
C VAL A 203 21.38 6.10 13.46
N ARG A 204 21.89 4.87 13.32
CA ARG A 204 22.00 4.18 12.04
C ARG A 204 21.00 3.02 12.01
N CYS A 205 20.17 2.99 10.99
CA CYS A 205 19.19 1.94 10.78
C CYS A 205 19.49 1.26 9.44
N GLY A 206 19.79 -0.04 9.50
CA GLY A 206 19.97 -0.87 8.33
C GLY A 206 18.66 -1.11 7.59
N ARG A 207 18.74 -1.29 6.28
CA ARG A 207 17.58 -1.58 5.44
C ARG A 207 17.09 -3.01 5.68
N GLN A 208 15.78 -3.18 5.87
CA GLN A 208 15.19 -4.52 5.96
C GLN A 208 14.87 -5.07 4.57
N ARG A 209 15.76 -5.91 4.03
CA ARG A 209 15.61 -6.50 2.68
C ARG A 209 14.35 -7.35 2.49
N ALA A 210 13.71 -7.81 3.57
CA ALA A 210 12.51 -8.65 3.49
C ALA A 210 11.22 -7.87 3.17
N LEU A 211 11.22 -6.54 3.27
CA LEU A 211 10.00 -5.71 3.20
C LEU A 211 9.86 -4.94 1.88
N THR A 212 10.79 -5.10 0.95
CA THR A 212 10.86 -4.30 -0.29
C THR A 212 11.66 -5.02 -1.37
N THR A 213 11.23 -4.89 -2.62
CA THR A 213 11.88 -5.48 -3.82
C THR A 213 13.04 -4.63 -4.36
N VAL A 214 13.14 -3.38 -3.92
CA VAL A 214 14.12 -2.39 -4.37
C VAL A 214 15.54 -2.86 -4.01
N LYS A 215 16.56 -2.54 -4.82
CA LYS A 215 17.95 -2.93 -4.48
C LYS A 215 18.64 -1.86 -3.63
N ASP A 216 19.64 -2.25 -2.84
CA ASP A 216 20.37 -1.31 -1.97
C ASP A 216 20.97 -0.14 -2.76
N ALA A 217 21.57 -0.41 -3.92
CA ALA A 217 22.13 0.63 -4.79
C ALA A 217 21.06 1.62 -5.30
N GLU A 218 19.88 1.11 -5.65
CA GLU A 218 18.76 1.91 -6.12
C GLU A 218 18.21 2.81 -5.01
N PHE A 219 18.02 2.23 -3.81
CA PHE A 219 17.59 2.98 -2.62
C PHE A 219 18.53 4.14 -2.29
N LEU A 220 19.85 3.97 -2.46
CA LEU A 220 20.81 5.05 -2.20
C LEU A 220 20.71 6.21 -3.19
N THR A 221 20.35 5.93 -4.45
CA THR A 221 20.22 6.95 -5.50
C THR A 221 18.86 7.63 -5.52
N TRP A 222 17.88 7.08 -4.82
CA TRP A 222 16.50 7.56 -4.84
C TRP A 222 16.40 8.97 -4.25
N PRO A 223 15.77 9.95 -4.92
CA PRO A 223 15.52 11.27 -4.34
C PRO A 223 14.79 11.21 -2.99
N THR A 224 15.22 12.02 -2.02
CA THR A 224 14.51 12.13 -0.73
C THR A 224 13.14 12.77 -0.87
N SER A 225 12.87 13.50 -1.97
CA SER A 225 11.56 14.06 -2.30
C SER A 225 10.50 13.00 -2.58
N ASP A 226 10.93 11.78 -2.91
CA ASP A 226 10.07 10.67 -3.30
C ASP A 226 9.89 9.69 -2.14
N MET A 227 10.34 10.09 -0.95
CA MET A 227 10.26 9.34 0.29
C MET A 227 9.43 10.07 1.33
N ASP A 228 8.62 9.30 2.07
CA ASP A 228 7.88 9.76 3.23
C ASP A 228 8.59 9.27 4.50
N LEU A 229 9.14 10.21 5.28
CA LEU A 229 9.71 9.93 6.59
C LEU A 229 8.60 9.99 7.65
N ARG A 230 8.18 8.82 8.12
CA ARG A 230 7.25 8.69 9.24
C ARG A 230 8.00 8.35 10.51
N TRP A 231 7.63 8.97 11.60
CA TRP A 231 8.20 8.63 12.89
C TRP A 231 7.19 8.79 14.02
N GLU A 232 7.18 7.83 14.92
CA GLU A 232 6.20 7.67 15.99
C GLU A 232 6.91 7.62 17.33
N PRO A 233 7.01 8.75 18.05
CA PRO A 233 7.50 8.73 19.41
C PRO A 233 6.46 8.06 20.31
N LYS A 234 6.89 7.09 21.11
CA LYS A 234 6.01 6.36 22.05
C LYS A 234 6.20 6.85 23.48
N ARG A 235 7.42 7.21 23.85
CA ARG A 235 7.76 7.66 25.19
C ARG A 235 8.90 8.67 25.14
N ILE A 236 8.84 9.71 25.97
CA ILE A 236 9.95 10.64 26.24
C ILE A 236 9.96 10.93 27.73
N ARG A 237 11.07 10.65 28.40
CA ARG A 237 11.28 10.92 29.83
C ARG A 237 12.27 12.06 30.00
N PHE A 238 11.91 13.03 30.83
CA PHE A 238 12.73 14.20 31.14
C PHE A 238 13.48 14.02 32.47
N GLU A 239 14.58 14.73 32.64
CA GLU A 239 15.42 14.69 33.85
C GLU A 239 14.64 15.04 35.13
N GLY A 240 13.66 15.94 35.04
CA GLY A 240 12.76 16.30 36.14
C GLY A 240 11.71 15.25 36.51
N GLY A 241 11.73 14.07 35.90
CA GLY A 241 10.79 12.96 36.17
C GLY A 241 9.47 13.04 35.40
N ARG A 242 9.22 14.14 34.68
CA ARG A 242 8.08 14.26 33.75
C ARG A 242 8.23 13.26 32.61
N GLU A 243 7.11 12.71 32.15
CA GLU A 243 7.08 11.76 31.04
C GLU A 243 5.94 12.07 30.08
N LEU A 244 6.22 11.99 28.79
CA LEU A 244 5.21 11.99 27.73
C LEU A 244 5.11 10.58 27.18
N VAL A 245 3.90 10.01 27.17
CA VAL A 245 3.64 8.66 26.68
C VAL A 245 2.47 8.71 25.70
N PHE A 246 2.66 8.10 24.54
CA PHE A 246 1.59 7.82 23.61
C PHE A 246 0.85 6.55 24.03
N ARG A 247 -0.46 6.63 24.25
CA ARG A 247 -1.28 5.52 24.74
C ARG A 247 -2.40 5.23 23.74
N ASP A 248 -2.23 4.30 22.80
CA ASP A 248 -3.21 4.03 21.73
C ASP A 248 -4.69 4.11 22.15
#